data_AF-O76397-F1
#
_entry.id   AF-O76397-F1
#
_cell.length_a   1.000
_cell.length_b   1.000
_cell.length_c   1.000
_cell.angle_alpha   90.00
_cell.angle_beta   90.00
_cell.angle_gamma   90.00
#
_symmetry.space_group_name_H-M   'P 1'
#
loop_
_entity.id
_entity.type
_entity.pdbx_description
1 polymer ?
#
loop_
_entity_poly.entity_id
_entity_poly.type
_entity_poly.pdbx_seq_one_letter_code
_entity_poly.pdbx_strand_id
1 'polypeptide(L)'
;MFQPETTLIQLLRSQDANVGELNFQARRIQKTENSPQKFTNLQDTIENLEALKFRNTTRTQIWESSKSIYRPEMVAVQTYHHTHLQYPGVIVKNVPRETAGFRHYRMTSVRNSIGNGWIYGDNFTITELDRELEKLLVHKVANMAEHIYGS
;
A
#
# COMPACT_ATOMS: atom_id res chain seq x y z
N MET A 1 11.17 6.36 12.16
CA MET A 1 10.32 6.27 13.37
C MET A 1 8.88 6.33 12.90
N PHE A 2 8.02 5.39 13.30
CA PHE A 2 6.62 5.37 12.92
C PHE A 2 5.88 6.60 13.47
N GLN A 3 5.08 7.27 12.63
CA GLN A 3 4.31 8.46 12.99
C GLN A 3 2.81 8.15 12.86
N PRO A 4 2.17 7.62 13.90
CA PRO A 4 0.77 7.13 13.84
C PRO A 4 -0.25 8.22 13.50
N GLU A 5 0.08 9.48 13.81
CA GLU A 5 -0.79 10.64 13.57
C GLU A 5 -0.68 11.20 12.15
N THR A 6 0.35 10.81 11.39
CA THR A 6 0.55 11.30 10.02
C THR A 6 -0.28 10.44 9.05
N THR A 7 -1.43 10.98 8.65
CA THR A 7 -2.28 10.39 7.61
C THR A 7 -1.72 10.65 6.21
N LEU A 8 -2.15 9.83 5.23
CA LEU A 8 -1.85 10.08 3.82
C LEU A 8 -2.29 11.49 3.40
N ILE A 9 -3.45 11.97 3.85
CA ILE A 9 -3.95 13.31 3.49
C ILE A 9 -3.03 14.41 4.04
N GLN A 10 -2.53 14.28 5.26
CA GLN A 10 -1.56 15.25 5.80
C GLN A 10 -0.24 15.21 5.02
N LEU A 11 0.26 14.02 4.66
CA LEU A 11 1.43 13.88 3.80
C LEU A 11 1.22 14.57 2.44
N LEU A 12 0.05 14.40 1.82
CA LEU A 12 -0.24 15.05 0.53
C LEU A 12 -0.33 16.58 0.66
N ARG A 13 -0.93 17.08 1.75
CA ARG A 13 -1.08 18.51 2.00
C ARG A 13 0.20 19.21 2.43
N SER A 14 1.17 18.47 2.99
CA SER A 14 2.46 19.03 3.40
C SER A 14 3.42 19.27 2.25
N GLN A 15 3.06 18.92 1.01
CA GLN A 15 3.93 19.07 -0.14
C GLN A 15 3.95 20.51 -0.66
N ASP A 16 5.13 20.95 -1.08
CA ASP A 16 5.32 22.26 -1.71
C ASP A 16 4.43 22.41 -2.94
N ALA A 17 4.09 23.66 -3.28
CA ALA A 17 3.20 23.97 -4.38
C ALA A 17 3.70 23.42 -5.73
N ASN A 18 5.01 23.30 -5.92
CA ASN A 18 5.63 22.80 -7.16
C ASN A 18 5.85 21.28 -7.19
N VAL A 19 5.42 20.52 -6.17
CA VAL A 19 5.46 19.06 -6.21
C VAL A 19 4.29 18.55 -7.06
N GLY A 20 4.60 18.02 -8.23
CA GLY A 20 3.61 17.47 -9.17
C GLY A 20 3.35 15.98 -8.99
N GLU A 21 4.32 15.23 -8.46
CA GLU A 21 4.19 13.78 -8.23
C GLU A 21 4.90 13.33 -6.96
N LEU A 22 4.25 12.42 -6.24
CA LEU A 22 4.85 11.58 -5.21
C LEU A 22 4.90 10.13 -5.65
N ASN A 23 6.09 9.54 -5.61
CA ASN A 23 6.32 8.12 -5.86
C ASN A 23 6.45 7.36 -4.54
N PHE A 24 5.67 6.28 -4.44
CA PHE A 24 5.65 5.41 -3.28
C PHE A 24 6.16 4.02 -3.67
N GLN A 25 6.99 3.45 -2.82
CA GLN A 25 7.45 2.08 -3.00
C GLN A 25 6.33 1.10 -2.65
N ALA A 26 6.20 0.05 -3.44
CA ALA A 26 5.30 -1.06 -3.13
C ALA A 26 6.05 -2.23 -2.48
N ARG A 27 5.36 -2.96 -1.63
CA ARG A 27 5.74 -4.29 -1.18
C ARG A 27 4.76 -5.28 -1.80
N ARG A 28 5.29 -6.19 -2.62
CA ARG A 28 4.51 -7.26 -3.24
C ARG A 28 4.18 -8.31 -2.19
N ILE A 29 2.92 -8.74 -2.13
CA ILE A 29 2.44 -9.72 -1.14
C ILE A 29 1.66 -10.81 -1.84
N GLN A 30 1.97 -12.06 -1.52
CA GLN A 30 1.21 -13.22 -1.97
C GLN A 30 -0.01 -13.42 -1.09
N LYS A 31 -1.19 -13.38 -1.71
CA LYS A 31 -2.46 -13.70 -1.10
C LYS A 31 -2.83 -15.14 -1.46
N THR A 32 -2.76 -16.03 -0.48
CA THR A 32 -2.94 -17.48 -0.67
C THR A 32 -4.38 -17.95 -0.55
N GLU A 33 -5.26 -17.09 -0.02
CA GLU A 33 -6.67 -17.40 0.23
C GLU A 33 -7.54 -16.16 0.08
N ASN A 34 -8.84 -16.37 -0.10
CA ASN A 34 -9.81 -15.29 -0.21
C ASN A 34 -10.07 -14.66 1.16
N SER A 35 -10.46 -13.39 1.15
CA SER A 35 -10.95 -12.73 2.36
C SER A 35 -12.34 -13.27 2.72
N PRO A 36 -12.74 -13.26 4.00
CA PRO A 36 -14.08 -13.63 4.42
C PRO A 36 -15.14 -12.79 3.70
N GLN A 37 -16.27 -13.39 3.35
CA GLN A 37 -17.38 -12.70 2.69
C GLN A 37 -18.36 -12.03 3.68
N LYS A 38 -18.33 -12.44 4.95
CA LYS A 38 -19.25 -11.98 5.99
C LYS A 38 -18.47 -11.72 7.27
N PHE A 39 -18.97 -10.77 8.04
CA PHE A 39 -18.60 -10.64 9.45
C PHE A 39 -19.23 -11.80 10.23
N THR A 40 -18.42 -12.48 11.04
CA THR A 40 -18.89 -13.53 11.97
C THR A 40 -18.73 -13.05 13.40
N ASN A 41 -17.52 -12.65 13.76
CA ASN A 41 -17.16 -12.10 15.06
C ASN A 41 -15.87 -11.26 14.94
N LEU A 42 -15.52 -10.55 16.01
CA LEU A 42 -14.34 -9.69 16.04
C LEU A 42 -13.02 -10.47 15.96
N GLN A 43 -12.93 -11.63 16.60
CA GLN A 43 -11.73 -12.48 16.58
C GLN A 43 -11.42 -12.92 15.15
N ASP A 44 -12.41 -13.47 14.44
CA ASP A 44 -12.30 -13.85 13.02
C ASP A 44 -11.90 -12.64 12.17
N THR A 45 -12.41 -11.45 12.46
CA THR A 45 -12.08 -10.23 11.72
C THR A 45 -10.60 -9.87 11.87
N ILE A 46 -10.07 -9.92 13.10
CA ILE A 46 -8.67 -9.62 13.40
C ILE A 46 -7.75 -10.67 12.76
N GLU A 47 -8.08 -11.96 12.88
CA GLU A 47 -7.31 -13.06 12.27
C GLU A 47 -7.28 -12.98 10.73
N ASN A 48 -8.32 -12.41 10.14
CA ASN A 48 -8.44 -12.22 8.70
C ASN A 48 -7.91 -10.87 8.19
N LEU A 49 -7.29 -10.05 9.04
CA LEU A 49 -6.64 -8.82 8.61
C LEU A 49 -5.51 -9.12 7.62
N GLU A 50 -5.70 -8.74 6.36
CA GLU A 50 -4.76 -9.06 5.27
C GLU A 50 -3.33 -8.58 5.53
N ALA A 51 -3.18 -7.49 6.27
CA ALA A 51 -1.87 -6.93 6.62
C ALA A 51 -1.09 -7.80 7.62
N LEU A 52 -1.78 -8.56 8.46
CA LEU A 52 -1.22 -9.46 9.47
C LEU A 52 -1.14 -10.90 8.97
N LYS A 53 -2.14 -11.32 8.19
CA LYS A 53 -2.28 -12.68 7.67
C LYS A 53 -1.25 -12.98 6.58
N PHE A 54 -1.13 -12.11 5.59
CA PHE A 54 -0.26 -12.33 4.43
C PHE A 54 1.10 -11.68 4.64
N ARG A 55 2.01 -12.48 5.20
CA ARG A 55 3.38 -12.07 5.58
C ARG A 55 4.45 -12.42 4.56
N ASN A 56 4.12 -13.24 3.55
CA ASN A 56 5.07 -13.56 2.51
C ASN A 56 5.18 -12.38 1.54
N THR A 57 6.28 -11.64 1.65
CA THR A 57 6.46 -10.38 0.93
C THR A 57 7.80 -10.29 0.23
N THR A 58 7.85 -9.49 -0.82
CA THR A 58 9.11 -9.11 -1.47
C THR A 58 9.20 -7.60 -1.65
N ARG A 59 10.44 -7.10 -1.57
CA ARG A 59 10.75 -5.68 -1.74
C ARG A 59 10.98 -5.45 -3.21
N THR A 60 10.23 -4.52 -3.81
CA THR A 60 10.55 -4.05 -5.16
C THR A 60 11.51 -2.87 -5.06
N GLN A 61 12.31 -2.66 -6.10
CA GLN A 61 12.95 -1.38 -6.31
C GLN A 61 11.89 -0.32 -6.62
N ILE A 62 12.20 0.96 -6.39
CA ILE A 62 11.24 2.04 -6.61
C ILE A 62 10.81 2.12 -8.08
N TRP A 63 11.71 1.81 -9.03
CA TRP A 63 11.41 1.82 -10.47
C TRP A 63 10.59 0.61 -10.95
N GLU A 64 10.58 -0.50 -10.20
CA GLU A 64 9.97 -1.77 -10.63
C GLU A 64 8.47 -1.86 -10.32
N SER A 65 8.00 -1.14 -9.31
CA SER A 65 6.60 -1.18 -8.86
C SER A 65 6.23 0.07 -8.07
N SER A 66 6.75 1.25 -8.42
CA SER A 66 6.24 2.48 -7.84
C SER A 66 4.74 2.61 -8.09
N LYS A 67 4.07 3.21 -7.13
CA LYS A 67 2.73 3.77 -7.32
C LYS A 67 2.87 5.27 -7.15
N SER A 68 2.36 6.03 -8.09
CA SER A 68 2.39 7.48 -8.03
C SER A 68 1.05 8.06 -7.62
N ILE A 69 1.09 9.15 -6.85
CA ILE A 69 -0.02 10.09 -6.72
C ILE A 69 0.48 11.40 -7.30
N TYR A 70 -0.21 11.93 -8.29
CA TYR A 70 0.22 13.13 -9.00
C TYR A 70 -0.93 14.12 -9.17
N ARG A 71 -0.57 15.38 -9.39
CA ARG A 71 -1.45 16.49 -9.73
C ARG A 71 -1.61 16.56 -11.25
N PRO A 72 -2.78 16.19 -11.82
CA PRO A 72 -2.93 16.09 -13.27
C PRO A 72 -2.62 17.41 -14.00
N GLU A 73 -2.92 18.55 -13.39
CA GLU A 73 -2.67 19.89 -13.92
C GLU A 73 -1.17 20.25 -14.01
N MET A 74 -0.29 19.47 -13.38
CA MET A 74 1.17 19.70 -13.35
C MET A 74 1.96 18.73 -14.24
N VAL A 75 1.25 17.81 -14.91
CA VAL A 75 1.85 16.70 -15.66
C VAL A 75 1.48 16.82 -17.14
N ALA A 76 2.49 16.84 -17.99
CA ALA A 76 2.32 16.92 -19.43
C ALA A 76 2.14 15.54 -20.07
N VAL A 77 2.82 14.50 -19.57
CA VAL A 77 2.74 13.14 -20.10
C VAL A 77 2.71 12.12 -18.96
N GLN A 78 1.74 11.22 -19.01
CA GLN A 78 1.61 10.08 -18.10
C GLN A 78 1.66 8.77 -18.90
N THR A 79 2.46 7.81 -18.42
CA THR A 79 2.63 6.51 -19.05
C THR A 79 2.38 5.42 -18.01
N TYR A 80 1.41 4.53 -18.25
CA TYR A 80 1.06 3.36 -17.43
C TYR A 80 1.10 3.55 -15.89
N HIS A 81 2.30 3.54 -15.31
CA HIS A 81 2.57 3.53 -13.88
C HIS A 81 3.32 4.77 -13.34
N HIS A 82 3.74 5.71 -14.18
CA HIS A 82 4.48 6.92 -13.75
C HIS A 82 4.20 8.13 -14.65
N THR A 83 4.47 9.33 -14.15
CA THR A 83 4.50 10.52 -15.01
C THR A 83 5.86 10.63 -15.69
N HIS A 84 5.84 10.87 -17.00
CA HIS A 84 7.03 10.87 -17.84
C HIS A 84 7.56 12.29 -18.06
N LEU A 85 6.66 13.27 -18.13
CA LEU A 85 7.00 14.67 -18.36
C LEU A 85 6.11 15.59 -17.52
N GLN A 86 6.75 16.58 -16.90
CA GLN A 86 6.15 17.57 -16.02
C GLN A 86 6.35 18.96 -16.64
N TYR A 87 5.48 19.92 -16.31
CA TYR A 87 5.66 21.31 -16.76
C TYR A 87 6.90 21.96 -16.10
N PRO A 88 7.47 23.01 -16.71
CA PRO A 88 8.68 23.66 -16.17
C PRO A 88 8.53 24.07 -14.69
N GLY A 89 9.53 23.74 -13.88
CA GLY A 89 9.57 24.06 -12.44
C GLY A 89 8.84 23.07 -11.53
N VAL A 90 8.14 22.08 -12.08
CA VAL A 90 7.47 21.01 -11.32
C VAL A 90 8.47 19.91 -10.96
N ILE A 91 8.40 19.41 -9.73
CA ILE A 91 9.28 18.35 -9.22
C ILE A 91 8.52 17.07 -8.89
N VAL A 92 9.23 15.96 -9.04
CA VAL A 92 8.81 14.61 -8.63
C VAL A 92 9.59 14.22 -7.37
N LYS A 93 8.90 13.76 -6.31
CA LYS A 93 9.54 13.32 -5.07
C LYS A 93 9.30 11.83 -4.83
N ASN A 94 10.35 11.14 -4.39
CA ASN A 94 10.25 9.77 -3.89
C ASN A 94 9.98 9.80 -2.39
N VAL A 95 8.88 9.20 -1.95
CA VAL A 95 8.55 9.09 -0.53
C VAL A 95 9.40 7.98 0.09
N PRO A 96 10.13 8.26 1.19
CA PRO A 96 10.88 7.23 1.90
C PRO A 96 9.94 6.13 2.39
N ARG A 97 10.40 4.88 2.32
CA ARG A 97 9.59 3.70 2.69
C ARG A 97 9.16 3.73 4.15
N GLU A 98 9.98 4.34 5.00
CA GLU A 98 9.75 4.52 6.44
C GLU A 98 8.67 5.58 6.72
N THR A 99 8.37 6.44 5.73
CA THR A 99 7.29 7.44 5.81
C THR A 99 5.98 6.86 5.31
N ALA A 100 5.98 6.29 4.10
CA ALA A 100 4.80 5.65 3.53
C ALA A 100 5.18 4.65 2.43
N GLY A 101 4.30 3.66 2.22
CA GLY A 101 4.45 2.70 1.14
C GLY A 101 3.14 1.94 0.89
N PHE A 102 3.05 1.30 -0.26
CA PHE A 102 1.88 0.50 -0.63
C PHE A 102 2.12 -0.98 -0.42
N ARG A 103 1.05 -1.69 -0.05
CA ARG A 103 0.99 -3.14 -0.02
C ARG A 103 0.26 -3.62 -1.28
N HIS A 104 0.98 -4.26 -2.20
CA HIS A 104 0.47 -4.73 -3.48
C HIS A 104 0.16 -6.24 -3.37
N TYR A 105 -1.08 -6.54 -3.03
CA TYR A 105 -1.57 -7.91 -2.86
C TYR A 105 -1.89 -8.55 -4.20
N ARG A 106 -1.57 -9.84 -4.34
CA ARG A 106 -2.02 -10.62 -5.49
C ARG A 106 -2.33 -12.07 -5.15
N MET A 107 -3.44 -12.56 -5.69
CA MET A 107 -3.90 -13.94 -5.51
C MET A 107 -2.98 -14.93 -6.23
N THR A 108 -2.47 -15.92 -5.51
CA THR A 108 -1.64 -16.99 -6.10
C THR A 108 -2.44 -18.03 -6.87
N SER A 109 -3.77 -18.05 -6.73
CA SER A 109 -4.67 -18.97 -7.43
C SER A 109 -4.97 -18.55 -8.88
N VAL A 110 -4.74 -17.28 -9.23
CA VAL A 110 -5.01 -16.75 -10.57
C VAL A 110 -3.76 -16.96 -11.43
N ARG A 111 -3.80 -17.84 -12.43
CA ARG A 111 -2.63 -18.17 -13.25
C ARG A 111 -2.44 -17.27 -14.49
N ASN A 112 -3.52 -16.77 -15.09
CA ASN A 112 -3.49 -16.06 -16.37
C ASN A 112 -3.84 -14.57 -16.27
N SER A 113 -3.21 -13.83 -15.35
CA SER A 113 -3.38 -12.37 -15.25
C SER A 113 -2.11 -11.64 -15.65
N ILE A 114 -2.25 -10.55 -16.43
CA ILE A 114 -1.13 -9.69 -16.84
C ILE A 114 -0.37 -9.22 -15.61
N GLY A 115 0.96 -9.44 -15.61
CA GLY A 115 1.84 -9.06 -14.52
C GLY A 115 1.89 -10.05 -13.34
N ASN A 116 1.46 -11.30 -13.50
CA ASN A 116 1.63 -12.35 -12.47
C ASN A 116 3.05 -12.94 -12.39
N GLY A 117 3.94 -12.61 -13.33
CA GLY A 117 5.28 -13.21 -13.40
C GLY A 117 6.08 -13.07 -12.10
N TRP A 118 5.92 -11.95 -11.39
CA TRP A 118 6.63 -11.71 -10.13
C TRP A 118 6.13 -12.55 -8.95
N ILE A 119 4.92 -13.10 -9.02
CA ILE A 119 4.38 -13.94 -7.93
C ILE A 119 5.25 -15.20 -7.76
N TYR A 120 5.82 -15.71 -8.86
CA TYR A 120 6.62 -16.94 -8.86
C TYR A 120 8.10 -16.71 -9.18
N GLY A 121 8.46 -15.52 -9.70
CA GLY A 121 9.84 -15.17 -10.07
C GLY A 121 10.63 -14.40 -9.03
N ASP A 122 9.96 -13.76 -8.04
CA ASP A 122 10.65 -12.99 -7.01
C ASP A 122 11.00 -13.84 -5.78
N ASN A 123 12.04 -13.43 -5.05
CA ASN A 123 12.38 -14.01 -3.76
C ASN A 123 11.51 -13.39 -2.65
N PHE A 124 10.57 -14.18 -2.13
CA PHE A 124 9.72 -13.78 -1.02
C PHE A 124 10.30 -14.18 0.33
N THR A 125 10.08 -13.34 1.33
CA THR A 125 10.45 -13.58 2.73
C THR A 125 9.30 -13.21 3.66
N ILE A 126 9.24 -13.87 4.80
CA ILE A 126 8.29 -13.53 5.85
C ILE A 126 8.70 -12.19 6.45
N THR A 127 7.81 -11.20 6.41
CA THR A 127 7.99 -9.92 7.08
C THR A 127 6.80 -9.56 7.93
N GLU A 128 7.06 -8.83 9.00
CA GLU A 128 6.04 -8.33 9.92
C GLU A 128 5.80 -6.84 9.72
N LEU A 129 4.67 -6.35 10.23
CA LEU A 129 4.44 -4.92 10.36
C LEU A 129 5.27 -4.37 11.52
N ASP A 130 5.49 -3.05 11.51
CA ASP A 130 5.93 -2.37 12.71
C ASP A 130 4.92 -2.62 13.84
N ARG A 131 5.40 -2.93 15.04
CA ARG A 131 4.57 -3.35 16.17
C ARG A 131 3.53 -2.29 16.57
N GLU A 132 3.89 -1.01 16.50
CA GLU A 132 2.96 0.06 16.84
C GLU A 132 1.94 0.29 15.72
N LEU A 133 2.35 0.12 14.46
CA LEU A 133 1.43 0.13 13.32
C LEU A 133 0.44 -1.04 13.39
N GLU A 134 0.89 -2.23 13.78
CA GLU A 134 0.03 -3.40 13.97
C GLU A 134 -1.04 -3.15 15.03
N LYS A 135 -0.64 -2.69 16.23
CA LYS A 135 -1.58 -2.36 17.31
C LYS A 135 -2.59 -1.31 16.86
N LEU A 136 -2.13 -0.24 16.20
CA LEU A 136 -3.00 0.82 15.71
C LEU A 136 -4.00 0.28 14.69
N LEU A 137 -3.54 -0.55 13.74
CA LEU A 137 -4.39 -1.16 12.73
C LEU A 137 -5.45 -2.06 13.36
N VAL A 138 -5.06 -2.96 14.26
CA VAL A 138 -5.98 -3.85 14.98
C VAL A 138 -7.02 -3.03 15.74
N HIS A 139 -6.59 -2.03 16.51
CA HIS A 139 -7.50 -1.16 17.27
C HIS A 139 -8.49 -0.41 16.37
N LYS A 140 -8.02 0.21 15.28
CA LYS A 140 -8.88 0.96 14.36
C LYS A 140 -9.88 0.06 13.65
N VAL A 141 -9.48 -1.15 13.26
CA VAL A 141 -10.37 -2.12 12.62
C VAL A 141 -11.38 -2.64 13.62
N ALA A 142 -10.95 -3.00 14.83
CA ALA A 142 -11.84 -3.52 15.87
C ALA A 142 -12.94 -2.52 16.22
N ASN A 143 -12.58 -1.26 16.49
CA ASN A 143 -13.55 -0.20 16.77
C ASN A 143 -14.52 0.01 15.60
N MET A 144 -14.03 -0.06 14.35
CA MET A 144 -14.90 0.08 13.17
C MET A 144 -15.87 -1.10 13.03
N ALA A 145 -15.38 -2.32 13.25
CA ALA A 145 -16.22 -3.52 13.18
C ALA A 145 -17.30 -3.52 14.26
N GLU A 146 -16.96 -3.15 15.50
CA GLU A 146 -17.92 -2.99 16.59
C GLU A 146 -18.94 -1.88 16.30
N HIS A 147 -18.50 -0.75 15.74
CA HIS A 147 -19.40 0.34 15.37
C HIS A 147 -20.42 -0.06 14.30
N ILE A 148 -20.03 -0.87 13.32
CA ILE A 148 -20.89 -1.29 12.20
C ILE A 148 -21.76 -2.50 12.56
N TYR A 149 -21.24 -3.47 13.31
CA TYR A 149 -21.85 -4.79 13.52
C TYR A 149 -22.19 -5.11 14.98
N GLY A 150 -21.83 -4.26 15.94
CA GLY A 150 -22.02 -4.50 17.39
C GLY A 150 -23.41 -4.18 17.95
N SER A 151 -24.40 -3.95 17.08
CA SER A 151 -25.82 -3.69 17.43
C SER A 151 -26.69 -4.94 17.32
#